data_AF-A0A099JLQ6-F1
#
_entry.id   AF-A0A099JLQ6-F1
#
_cell.length_a   1.000
_cell.length_b   1.000
_cell.length_c   1.000
_cell.angle_alpha   90.00
_cell.angle_beta   90.00
_cell.angle_gamma   90.00
#
_symmetry.space_group_name_H-M   'P 1'
#
loop_
_entity.id
_entity.type
_entity.pdbx_description
1 polymer ?
#
loop_
_entity_poly.entity_id
_entity_poly.type
_entity_poly.pdbx_seq_one_letter_code
_entity_poly.pdbx_strand_id
1 'polypeptide(L)'
;MLNKIQHPDAYREASSPVLVIAGRGDPLFPLSYTRDVYESIVAPHKELLILESQVHLLFNEDLDALLPPLLDRLSLLSHGYLTSAT
;
A
#
# COMPACT_ATOMS: atom_id res chain seq x y z
N MET A 1 -8.29 -23.38 3.23
CA MET A 1 -7.35 -22.71 4.16
C MET A 1 -6.04 -22.55 3.41
N LEU A 2 -5.65 -21.33 3.06
CA LEU A 2 -4.31 -21.07 2.52
C LEU A 2 -3.31 -21.23 3.67
N ASN A 3 -2.37 -22.16 3.53
CA ASN A 3 -1.27 -22.29 4.48
C ASN A 3 -0.50 -20.98 4.50
N LYS A 4 -0.40 -20.35 5.68
CA LYS A 4 0.50 -19.23 5.92
C LYS A 4 1.92 -19.76 5.76
N ILE A 5 2.51 -19.61 4.58
CA ILE A 5 3.96 -19.76 4.41
C ILE A 5 4.57 -18.60 5.19
N GLN A 6 4.94 -18.86 6.45
CA GLN A 6 5.78 -17.96 7.21
C GLN A 6 7.18 -18.07 6.63
N HIS A 7 7.51 -17.21 5.66
CA HIS A 7 8.91 -17.05 5.26
C HIS A 7 9.64 -16.33 6.42
N PRO A 8 10.63 -16.98 7.06
CA PRO A 8 11.28 -16.46 8.26
C PRO A 8 12.07 -15.16 8.02
N ASP A 9 12.34 -14.80 6.77
CA ASP A 9 13.13 -13.61 6.38
C ASP A 9 12.35 -12.56 5.56
N ALA A 10 11.04 -12.73 5.32
CA ALA A 10 10.33 -11.97 4.28
C ALA A 10 9.88 -10.54 4.65
N TYR A 11 9.99 -10.14 5.92
CA TYR A 11 9.53 -8.82 6.35
C TYR A 11 10.63 -8.14 7.19
N ARG A 12 11.70 -7.71 6.53
CA ARG A 12 12.62 -6.75 7.15
C ARG A 12 11.83 -5.47 7.40
N GLU A 13 12.03 -4.90 8.58
CA GLU A 13 11.50 -3.58 8.92
C GLU A 13 11.89 -2.57 7.84
N ALA A 14 10.90 -1.88 7.29
CA ALA A 14 11.13 -0.82 6.32
C ALA A 14 11.64 0.41 7.06
N SER A 15 12.79 0.96 6.65
CA SER A 15 13.31 2.21 7.20
C SER A 15 12.62 3.45 6.65
N SER A 16 11.63 3.28 5.76
CA SER A 16 10.87 4.34 5.10
C SER A 16 9.37 4.08 5.26
N PRO A 17 8.53 5.12 5.17
CA PRO A 17 7.10 4.99 5.04
C PRO A 17 6.71 4.12 3.87
N VAL A 18 5.60 3.41 4.07
CA VAL A 18 5.05 2.49 3.10
C VAL A 18 3.62 2.90 2.77
N LEU A 19 3.32 3.05 1.49
CA LEU A 19 1.96 3.18 0.99
C LEU A 19 1.60 1.88 0.26
N VAL A 20 0.63 1.15 0.78
CA VAL A 20 0.03 0.00 0.10
C VAL A 20 -1.18 0.47 -0.68
N ILE A 21 -1.28 0.09 -1.95
CA ILE A 21 -2.37 0.47 -2.85
C ILE A 21 -3.11 -0.80 -3.24
N ALA A 22 -4.44 -0.81 -3.11
CA ALA A 22 -5.25 -1.99 -3.34
C ALA A 22 -6.59 -1.65 -4.02
N GLY A 23 -6.99 -2.46 -4.99
CA GLY A 23 -8.36 -2.46 -5.50
C GLY A 23 -9.27 -3.27 -4.57
N ARG A 24 -10.45 -2.76 -4.22
CA ARG A 24 -11.38 -3.46 -3.32
C ARG A 24 -11.81 -4.82 -3.88
N GLY A 25 -12.03 -4.93 -5.18
CA GLY A 25 -12.40 -6.16 -5.86
C GLY A 25 -11.31 -6.72 -6.77
N ASP A 26 -10.04 -6.52 -6.41
CA ASP A 26 -8.91 -7.15 -7.09
C ASP A 26 -9.11 -8.68 -7.18
N PRO A 27 -9.16 -9.26 -8.40
CA PRO A 27 -9.44 -10.69 -8.58
C PRO A 27 -8.24 -11.60 -8.28
N LEU A 28 -7.03 -11.03 -8.19
CA LEU A 28 -5.79 -11.77 -7.92
C LEU A 28 -5.39 -11.69 -6.45
N PHE A 29 -5.56 -10.52 -5.83
CA PHE A 29 -5.21 -10.28 -4.43
C PHE A 29 -6.41 -9.74 -3.65
N PRO A 30 -7.23 -10.62 -3.04
CA PRO A 30 -8.39 -10.21 -2.28
C PRO A 30 -8.02 -9.20 -1.18
N LEU A 31 -8.88 -8.20 -0.95
CA LEU A 31 -8.62 -7.16 0.03
C LEU A 31 -8.33 -7.70 1.44
N SER A 32 -8.92 -8.84 1.83
CA SER A 32 -8.62 -9.49 3.11
C SER A 32 -7.17 -9.96 3.21
N TYR A 33 -6.63 -10.55 2.14
CA TYR A 33 -5.22 -10.94 2.08
C TYR A 33 -4.31 -9.70 2.10
N THR A 34 -4.65 -8.67 1.34
CA THR A 34 -3.86 -7.43 1.31
C THR A 34 -3.83 -6.73 2.67
N ARG A 35 -4.93 -6.79 3.43
CA ARG A 35 -4.97 -6.33 4.83
C ARG A 35 -4.04 -7.14 5.73
N ASP A 36 -4.03 -8.47 5.62
CA ASP A 36 -3.12 -9.31 6.40
C ASP A 36 -1.65 -8.95 6.12
N VAL A 37 -1.29 -8.70 4.86
CA VAL A 37 0.04 -8.22 4.47
C VAL A 37 0.31 -6.83 5.05
N TYR A 38 -0.62 -5.89 4.92
CA TYR A 38 -0.49 -4.54 5.47
C TYR A 38 -0.24 -4.56 6.99
N GLU A 39 -0.95 -5.41 7.74
CA GLU A 39 -0.74 -5.55 9.18
C GLU A 39 0.65 -6.09 9.53
N SER A 40 1.22 -6.97 8.70
CA SER A 40 2.58 -7.50 8.91
C SER A 40 3.71 -6.50 8.62
N ILE A 41 3.44 -5.39 7.92
CA ILE A 41 4.46 -4.38 7.60
C ILE A 41 4.86 -3.61 8.87
N VAL A 42 6.15 -3.58 9.16
CA VAL A 42 6.78 -2.71 10.18
C VAL A 42 7.50 -1.58 9.45
N ALA A 43 7.09 -0.34 9.71
CA ALA A 43 7.60 0.87 9.06
C ALA A 43 7.39 2.09 9.99
N PRO A 44 8.18 3.18 9.86
CA PRO A 44 7.97 4.41 10.64
C PRO A 44 6.60 5.05 10.39
N HIS A 45 6.02 4.82 9.22
CA HIS A 45 4.64 5.17 8.88
C HIS A 45 4.13 4.17 7.84
N LYS A 46 2.86 3.77 7.92
CA LYS A 46 2.22 2.97 6.86
C LYS A 46 0.79 3.44 6.62
N GLU A 47 0.38 3.40 5.36
CA GLU A 47 -0.97 3.73 4.91
C GLU A 47 -1.47 2.66 3.93
N LEU A 48 -2.76 2.36 3.96
CA LEU A 48 -3.45 1.52 3.00
C LEU A 48 -4.46 2.36 2.22
N LEU A 49 -4.15 2.63 0.95
CA LEU A 49 -5.05 3.27 0.00
C LEU A 49 -5.91 2.21 -0.69
N ILE A 50 -7.22 2.24 -0.45
CA ILE A 50 -8.19 1.35 -1.08
C ILE A 50 -8.93 2.12 -2.16
N LEU A 51 -8.94 1.60 -3.38
CA LEU A 51 -9.69 2.11 -4.52
C LEU A 51 -10.94 1.25 -4.74
N GLU A 52 -12.07 1.87 -5.07
CA GLU A 52 -13.29 1.18 -5.50
C GLU A 52 -13.12 0.68 -6.94
N SER A 53 -12.24 -0.32 -7.11
CA SER A 53 -11.83 -0.87 -8.40
C SER A 53 -11.90 -2.40 -8.39
N GLN A 54 -12.20 -2.95 -9.57
CA GLN A 54 -12.36 -4.40 -9.80
C GLN A 54 -11.17 -5.01 -10.57
N VAL A 55 -10.10 -4.23 -10.79
CA VAL A 55 -8.93 -4.66 -11.54
C VAL A 55 -7.71 -4.79 -10.62
N HIS A 56 -6.79 -5.65 -11.00
CA HIS A 56 -5.50 -5.77 -10.33
C HIS A 56 -4.50 -4.72 -10.82
N LEU A 57 -4.49 -4.45 -12.14
CA LEU A 57 -3.53 -3.59 -12.81
C LEU A 57 -3.95 -2.11 -12.73
N LEU A 58 -4.11 -1.58 -11.52
CA LEU A 58 -4.62 -0.22 -11.26
C LEU A 58 -3.87 0.88 -12.03
N PHE A 59 -2.55 0.76 -12.16
CA PHE A 59 -1.72 1.74 -12.89
C PHE A 59 -1.92 1.71 -14.41
N ASN A 60 -2.52 0.63 -14.95
CA ASN A 60 -2.73 0.42 -16.38
C ASN A 60 -4.21 0.56 -16.76
N GLU A 61 -5.11 0.07 -15.91
CA GLU A 61 -6.52 -0.13 -16.22
C GLU A 61 -7.44 0.82 -15.46
N ASP A 62 -6.97 1.47 -14.39
CA ASP A 62 -7.77 2.40 -13.59
C ASP A 62 -6.96 3.59 -13.07
N LEU A 63 -6.08 4.11 -13.96
CA LEU A 63 -5.15 5.17 -13.62
C LEU A 63 -5.87 6.46 -13.22
N ASP A 64 -7.01 6.77 -13.84
CA ASP A 64 -7.78 7.99 -13.56
C ASP A 64 -8.35 8.00 -12.14
N ALA A 65 -8.73 6.83 -11.60
CA ALA A 65 -9.18 6.72 -10.21
C ALA A 65 -7.99 6.72 -9.23
N LEU A 66 -6.86 6.14 -9.62
CA LEU A 66 -5.66 6.01 -8.79
C LEU A 66 -4.87 7.32 -8.67
N LEU A 67 -4.72 8.07 -9.76
CA LEU A 67 -3.74 9.14 -9.86
C LEU A 67 -4.04 10.31 -8.90
N PRO A 68 -5.28 10.84 -8.79
CA PRO A 68 -5.57 11.92 -7.85
C PRO A 68 -5.23 11.56 -6.39
N PRO A 69 -5.74 10.46 -5.80
CA PRO A 69 -5.41 10.13 -4.43
C PRO A 69 -3.92 9.84 -4.25
N LEU A 70 -3.25 9.22 -5.21
CA LEU A 70 -1.81 8.94 -5.11
C LEU A 70 -0.97 10.23 -5.06
N LEU A 71 -1.26 11.21 -5.93
CA LEU A 71 -0.54 12.48 -5.97
C LEU A 71 -0.68 13.27 -4.66
N ASP A 72 -1.85 13.23 -4.03
CA ASP A 72 -2.08 13.85 -2.72
C ASP A 72 -1.15 13.26 -1.66
N ARG A 73 -0.99 11.93 -1.60
CA ARG A 73 -0.10 11.28 -0.62
C ARG A 73 1.36 11.57 -0.91
N LEU A 74 1.78 11.50 -2.17
CA LEU A 74 3.16 11.82 -2.55
C LEU A 74 3.52 13.27 -2.19
N SER A 75 2.58 14.19 -2.36
CA SER A 75 2.75 15.59 -1.96
C SER A 75 2.82 15.75 -0.44
N LEU A 76 1.96 15.08 0.32
CA LEU A 76 2.01 15.14 1.79
C LEU A 76 3.31 14.57 2.35
N LEU A 77 3.77 13.45 1.80
CA LEU A 77 5.04 12.84 2.19
C LEU A 77 6.20 13.79 1.88
N SER A 78 6.27 14.38 0.69
CA SER A 78 7.36 15.29 0.32
C SER A 78 7.43 16.53 1.23
N HIS A 79 6.30 17.05 1.71
CA HIS A 79 6.26 18.20 2.62
C HIS A 79 6.51 17.83 4.09
N GLY A 80 6.05 16.65 4.55
CA GLY A 80 6.28 16.17 5.93
C GLY A 80 7.75 15.85 6.22
N TYR A 81 8.54 15.51 5.20
CA TYR A 81 9.99 15.33 5.34
C TYR A 81 10.80 16.61 5.38
N LEU A 82 10.28 17.71 4.86
CA LEU A 82 10.99 18.99 4.84
C LEU A 82 10.91 19.72 6.19
N THR A 83 9.93 19.42 7.03
CA THR A 83 9.73 20.04 8.34
C THR A 83 10.41 19.31 9.50
N SER A 84 10.98 18.12 9.26
CA SER A 84 11.67 17.31 10.28
C SER A 84 13.20 17.51 10.29
N ALA A 85 13.72 18.42 9.47
CA ALA A 85 15.15 18.66 9.25
C ALA A 85 15.67 19.97 9.88
N THR A 86 15.10 20.41 11.00
CA THR A 86 15.57 21.57 11.79
C THR A 86 15.93 21.19 13.21
#